data_AF-A0A928IUU9-F1
#
_entry.id   AF-A0A928IUU9-F1
#
_cell.length_a   1.000
_cell.length_b   1.000
_cell.length_c   1.000
_cell.angle_alpha   90.00
_cell.angle_beta   90.00
_cell.angle_gamma   90.00
#
_symmetry.space_group_name_H-M   'P 1'
#
loop_
_entity.id
_entity.type
_entity.pdbx_description
1 polymer ?
#
loop_
_entity_poly.entity_id
_entity_poly.type
_entity_poly.pdbx_seq_one_letter_code
_entity_poly.pdbx_strand_id
1 'polypeptide(L)'
;MLEVYPIQEKTEQKALCEKCGIKYDIDTLAYAGYVKGVLVGVLQFGIHGDCGYIYDIENVKGIENTDALFVMGRAALNFIDLCNVKKAYFKAYTEGREALVKMIGFSLTDNNEWFIDLHGFFEGGSCQCKEQ
;
A
#
# COMPACT_ATOMS: atom_id res chain seq x y z
N MET A 1 15.38 11.91 -0.06
CA MET A 1 14.90 10.88 0.88
C MET A 1 13.39 10.85 0.78
N LEU A 2 12.82 9.65 0.69
CA LEU A 2 11.39 9.44 0.75
C LEU A 2 11.02 9.20 2.22
N GLU A 3 9.94 9.83 2.67
CA GLU A 3 9.40 9.71 4.03
C GLU A 3 7.95 9.25 3.93
N VAL A 4 7.55 8.26 4.72
CA VAL A 4 6.17 7.76 4.77
C VAL A 4 5.62 7.91 6.18
N TYR A 5 4.50 8.61 6.31
CA TYR A 5 3.89 8.92 7.61
C TYR A 5 2.43 8.48 7.66
N PRO A 6 1.98 7.91 8.80
CA PRO A 6 0.55 7.67 9.02
C PRO A 6 -0.19 9.00 9.09
N ILE A 7 -1.33 9.08 8.41
CA ILE A 7 -2.23 10.22 8.53
C ILE A 7 -3.14 9.98 9.73
N GLN A 8 -3.00 10.80 10.77
CA GLN A 8 -3.74 10.64 12.03
C GLN A 8 -5.10 11.35 11.98
N GLU A 9 -5.13 12.54 11.38
CA GLU A 9 -6.32 13.38 11.34
C GLU A 9 -7.18 13.07 10.12
N LYS A 10 -8.46 12.80 10.35
CA LYS A 10 -9.41 12.43 9.28
C LYS A 10 -9.68 13.56 8.29
N THR A 11 -9.64 14.81 8.77
CA THR A 11 -9.75 16.01 7.93
C THR A 11 -8.54 16.15 7.00
N GLU A 12 -7.35 15.84 7.49
CA GLU A 12 -6.12 15.80 6.70
C GLU A 12 -6.16 14.67 5.67
N GLN A 13 -6.56 13.46 6.09
CA GLN A 13 -6.70 12.30 5.19
C GLN A 13 -7.59 12.66 3.99
N LYS A 14 -8.76 13.27 4.26
CA LYS A 14 -9.68 13.71 3.21
C LYS A 14 -9.00 14.69 2.25
N ALA A 15 -8.34 15.73 2.77
CA ALA A 15 -7.69 16.73 1.94
C ALA A 15 -6.56 16.15 1.07
N LEU A 16 -5.79 15.18 1.59
CA LEU A 16 -4.72 14.52 0.85
C LEU A 16 -5.27 13.54 -0.20
N CYS A 17 -6.32 12.77 0.12
CA CYS A 17 -6.98 11.88 -0.84
C CYS A 17 -7.55 12.67 -2.02
N GLU A 18 -8.22 13.80 -1.76
CA GLU A 18 -8.76 14.68 -2.81
C GLU A 18 -7.67 15.22 -3.75
N LYS A 19 -6.48 15.56 -3.22
CA LYS A 19 -5.32 15.98 -4.04
C LYS A 19 -4.80 14.87 -4.95
N CYS A 20 -4.84 13.63 -4.49
CA CYS A 20 -4.47 12.44 -5.27
C CYS A 20 -5.60 11.94 -6.18
N GLY A 21 -6.82 12.48 -6.07
CA GLY A 21 -7.98 12.02 -6.83
C GLY A 21 -8.57 10.69 -6.34
N ILE A 22 -8.23 10.28 -5.12
CA ILE A 22 -8.76 9.08 -4.46
C ILE A 22 -10.05 9.45 -3.73
N LYS A 23 -11.05 8.55 -3.74
CA LYS A 23 -12.25 8.71 -2.92
C LYS A 23 -11.91 8.50 -1.44
N TYR A 24 -12.08 9.54 -0.64
CA TYR A 24 -11.89 9.45 0.81
C TYR A 24 -12.89 8.46 1.44
N ASP A 25 -12.37 7.58 2.29
CA ASP A 25 -13.15 6.67 3.14
C ASP A 25 -12.74 6.84 4.61
N ILE A 26 -13.72 7.18 5.45
CA ILE A 26 -13.52 7.48 6.87
C ILE A 26 -13.07 6.27 7.70
N ASP A 27 -13.49 5.07 7.30
CA ASP A 27 -13.22 3.83 8.03
C ASP A 27 -11.84 3.25 7.71
N THR A 28 -11.13 3.84 6.75
CA THR A 28 -9.78 3.40 6.35
C THR A 28 -8.68 4.10 7.14
N LEU A 29 -7.57 3.39 7.30
CA LEU A 29 -6.27 3.96 7.68
C LEU A 29 -5.57 4.48 6.42
N ALA A 30 -4.67 5.43 6.57
CA ALA A 30 -3.96 5.99 5.44
C ALA A 30 -2.50 6.34 5.74
N TYR A 31 -1.67 6.21 4.71
CA TYR A 31 -0.28 6.65 4.69
C TYR A 31 -0.10 7.73 3.62
N ALA A 32 0.75 8.72 3.92
CA ALA A 32 1.19 9.74 2.96
C ALA A 32 2.70 9.64 2.74
N GLY A 33 3.10 9.75 1.48
CA GLY A 33 4.51 9.75 1.06
C GLY A 33 4.97 11.17 0.74
N TYR A 34 6.17 11.54 1.21
CA TYR A 34 6.79 12.84 0.99
C TYR A 34 8.21 12.70 0.45
N VAL A 35 8.58 13.56 -0.50
CA VAL A 35 9.96 13.69 -0.97
C VAL A 35 10.40 15.13 -0.75
N LYS A 36 11.40 15.33 0.13
CA LYS A 36 11.87 16.67 0.51
C LYS A 36 10.73 17.58 1.01
N GLY A 37 9.82 17.02 1.81
CA GLY A 37 8.64 17.73 2.34
C GLY A 37 7.48 17.93 1.35
N VAL A 38 7.61 17.51 0.08
CA VAL A 38 6.55 17.60 -0.92
C VAL A 38 5.76 16.29 -0.96
N LEU A 39 4.44 16.37 -0.84
CA LEU A 39 3.55 15.21 -0.98
C LEU A 39 3.69 14.59 -2.38
N VAL A 40 3.96 13.30 -2.44
CA VAL A 40 4.10 12.54 -3.70
C VAL A 40 3.04 11.47 -3.89
N GLY A 41 2.33 11.06 -2.84
CA GLY A 41 1.24 10.10 -2.96
C GLY A 41 0.56 9.78 -1.63
N VAL A 42 -0.54 9.06 -1.73
CA VAL A 42 -1.38 8.60 -0.61
C VAL A 42 -1.78 7.15 -0.86
N LEU A 43 -1.90 6.39 0.22
CA LEU A 43 -2.44 5.03 0.24
C LEU A 43 -3.52 4.93 1.31
N GLN A 44 -4.64 4.27 0.99
CA GLN A 44 -5.70 3.89 1.93
C GLN A 44 -5.75 2.37 2.08
N PHE A 45 -5.86 1.92 3.32
CA PHE A 45 -5.91 0.50 3.66
C PHE A 45 -6.74 0.26 4.92
N GLY A 46 -7.12 -0.99 5.16
CA GLY A 46 -7.88 -1.38 6.33
C GLY A 46 -7.62 -2.82 6.71
N ILE A 47 -8.11 -3.18 7.90
CA ILE A 47 -8.10 -4.55 8.42
C ILE A 47 -9.54 -4.91 8.75
N HIS A 48 -10.04 -5.98 8.14
CA HIS A 48 -11.38 -6.51 8.42
C HIS A 48 -11.28 -8.01 8.68
N GLY A 49 -11.69 -8.45 9.87
CA GLY A 49 -11.58 -9.84 10.29
C GLY A 49 -10.11 -10.28 10.37
N ASP A 50 -9.78 -11.38 9.70
CA ASP A 50 -8.43 -11.95 9.62
C ASP A 50 -7.65 -11.50 8.37
N CYS A 51 -8.11 -10.46 7.67
CA CYS A 51 -7.57 -10.01 6.39
C CYS A 51 -7.32 -8.50 6.35
N GLY A 52 -6.19 -8.11 5.77
CA GLY A 52 -5.87 -6.73 5.41
C GLY A 52 -6.25 -6.40 3.97
N TYR A 53 -6.52 -5.14 3.69
CA TYR A 53 -6.97 -4.69 2.38
C TYR A 53 -6.28 -3.37 2.02
N ILE A 54 -5.64 -3.31 0.86
CA ILE A 54 -5.21 -2.05 0.25
C ILE A 54 -6.31 -1.62 -0.72
N TYR A 55 -7.01 -0.54 -0.38
CA TYR A 55 -8.16 -0.03 -1.11
C TYR A 55 -7.77 0.90 -2.23
N ASP A 56 -6.81 1.79 -1.96
CA ASP A 56 -6.34 2.79 -2.90
C ASP A 56 -4.86 3.07 -2.71
N ILE A 57 -4.16 3.37 -3.80
CA ILE A 57 -2.78 3.82 -3.79
C ILE A 57 -2.55 4.69 -5.02
N GLU A 58 -2.20 5.96 -4.81
CA GLU A 58 -2.07 6.91 -5.92
C GLU A 58 -1.00 7.97 -5.66
N ASN A 59 -0.36 8.42 -6.73
CA ASN A 59 0.48 9.61 -6.67
C ASN A 59 -0.37 10.89 -6.72
N VAL A 60 0.22 12.01 -6.31
CA VAL A 60 -0.40 13.32 -6.57
C VAL A 60 -0.46 13.55 -8.09
N LYS A 61 -1.55 14.14 -8.58
CA LYS A 61 -1.73 14.44 -10.01
C LYS A 61 -0.52 15.19 -10.58
N GLY A 62 0.06 14.65 -11.66
CA GLY A 62 1.23 15.22 -12.33
C GLY A 62 2.58 14.81 -11.74
N ILE A 63 2.59 13.97 -10.70
CA ILE A 63 3.80 13.35 -10.15
C ILE A 63 3.73 11.85 -10.44
N GLU A 64 4.81 11.29 -10.95
CA GLU A 64 4.97 9.85 -11.10
C GLU A 64 6.11 9.40 -10.19
N ASN A 65 5.79 8.61 -9.17
CA ASN A 65 6.79 8.13 -8.21
C ASN A 65 6.41 6.73 -7.73
N THR A 66 6.79 5.74 -8.52
CA THR A 66 6.55 4.32 -8.25
C THR A 66 7.25 3.86 -6.98
N ASP A 67 8.45 4.35 -6.69
CA ASP A 67 9.19 4.00 -5.47
C ASP A 67 8.42 4.42 -4.21
N ALA A 68 7.80 5.61 -4.25
CA ALA A 68 6.94 6.08 -3.17
C ALA A 68 5.75 5.15 -2.95
N LEU A 69 5.07 4.75 -4.03
CA LEU A 69 3.95 3.82 -3.96
C LEU A 69 4.39 2.46 -3.42
N PHE A 70 5.52 1.94 -3.90
CA PHE A 70 6.08 0.67 -3.42
C PHE A 70 6.36 0.72 -1.91
N VAL A 71 7.07 1.73 -1.42
CA VAL A 71 7.42 1.85 0.00
C VAL A 71 6.16 2.04 0.86
N MET A 72 5.18 2.83 0.40
CA MET A 72 3.90 2.97 1.11
C MET A 72 3.14 1.64 1.17
N GLY A 73 3.09 0.87 0.07
CA GLY A 73 2.48 -0.46 0.04
C GLY A 73 3.15 -1.42 1.03
N ARG A 74 4.49 -1.43 1.08
CA ARG A 74 5.25 -2.22 2.05
C ARG A 74 5.00 -1.78 3.49
N ALA A 75 4.92 -0.49 3.74
CA ALA A 75 4.61 0.05 5.07
C ALA A 75 3.22 -0.38 5.55
N ALA A 76 2.22 -0.34 4.66
CA ALA A 76 0.87 -0.84 4.94
C ALA A 76 0.86 -2.33 5.27
N LEU A 77 1.52 -3.16 4.45
CA LEU A 77 1.62 -4.60 4.71
C LEU A 77 2.35 -4.90 6.03
N ASN A 78 3.42 -4.17 6.34
CA ASN A 78 4.14 -4.33 7.60
C ASN A 78 3.25 -3.99 8.79
N PHE A 79 2.46 -2.92 8.71
CA PHE A 79 1.49 -2.59 9.75
C PHE A 79 0.43 -3.68 9.92
N ILE A 80 -0.13 -4.20 8.82
CA ILE A 80 -1.09 -5.31 8.84
C ILE A 80 -0.46 -6.54 9.54
N ASP A 81 0.77 -6.89 9.20
CA ASP A 81 1.50 -8.00 9.82
C ASP A 81 1.74 -7.79 11.32
N LEU A 82 2.09 -6.57 11.73
CA LEU A 82 2.25 -6.15 13.13
C LEU A 82 0.94 -6.24 13.92
N CYS A 83 -0.21 -6.07 13.26
CA CYS A 83 -1.53 -6.34 13.83
C CYS A 83 -1.86 -7.84 13.92
N ASN A 84 -0.89 -8.72 13.64
CA ASN A 84 -1.03 -10.18 13.61
C ASN A 84 -2.02 -10.67 12.54
N VAL A 85 -2.23 -9.89 11.49
CA VAL A 85 -3.06 -10.25 10.34
C VAL A 85 -2.15 -10.73 9.22
N LYS A 86 -2.32 -11.99 8.82
CA LYS A 86 -1.36 -12.68 7.95
C LYS A 86 -1.81 -12.81 6.50
N LYS A 87 -2.98 -12.29 6.17
CA LYS A 87 -3.54 -12.30 4.81
C LYS A 87 -3.78 -10.88 4.38
N ALA A 88 -3.41 -10.53 3.16
CA ALA A 88 -3.79 -9.23 2.60
C ALA A 88 -4.21 -9.32 1.14
N TYR A 89 -5.14 -8.44 0.76
CA TYR A 89 -5.67 -8.33 -0.59
C TYR A 89 -5.47 -6.93 -1.15
N PHE A 90 -5.18 -6.87 -2.45
CA PHE A 90 -5.07 -5.61 -3.17
C PHE A 90 -6.34 -5.37 -3.98
N LYS A 91 -7.14 -4.38 -3.59
CA LYS A 91 -8.41 -4.03 -4.24
C LYS A 91 -8.28 -2.82 -5.18
N ALA A 92 -7.21 -2.04 -5.05
CA ALA A 92 -6.90 -0.85 -5.86
C ALA A 92 -6.43 -1.14 -7.30
N TYR A 93 -6.74 -2.32 -7.88
CA TYR A 93 -6.15 -2.72 -9.15
C TYR A 93 -6.75 -1.94 -10.32
N THR A 94 -5.87 -1.32 -11.11
CA THR A 94 -6.18 -0.68 -12.39
C THR A 94 -5.23 -1.24 -13.44
N GLU A 95 -5.69 -1.36 -14.69
CA GLU A 95 -4.86 -1.78 -15.82
C GLU A 95 -3.56 -0.97 -15.89
N GLY A 96 -2.43 -1.63 -16.14
CA GLY A 96 -1.10 -1.03 -16.16
C GLY A 96 -0.35 -0.98 -14.81
N ARG A 97 -0.97 -1.40 -13.69
CA ARG A 97 -0.32 -1.41 -12.36
C ARG A 97 0.26 -2.74 -11.91
N GLU A 98 0.22 -3.74 -12.77
CA GLU A 98 0.65 -5.10 -12.45
C GLU A 98 2.07 -5.16 -11.89
N ALA A 99 2.99 -4.39 -12.48
CA ALA A 99 4.39 -4.33 -12.04
C ALA A 99 4.51 -3.81 -10.60
N LEU A 100 3.77 -2.76 -10.24
CA LEU A 100 3.77 -2.21 -8.88
C LEU A 100 3.19 -3.20 -7.87
N VAL A 101 2.06 -3.82 -8.21
CA VAL A 101 1.37 -4.77 -7.32
C VAL A 101 2.26 -5.98 -7.02
N LYS A 102 2.92 -6.52 -8.05
CA LYS A 102 3.93 -7.58 -7.91
C LYS A 102 5.15 -7.13 -7.10
N MET A 103 5.64 -5.92 -7.34
CA MET A 103 6.78 -5.36 -6.60
C MET A 103 6.50 -5.26 -5.10
N ILE A 104 5.28 -4.83 -4.72
CA ILE A 104 4.87 -4.79 -3.30
C ILE A 104 4.88 -6.19 -2.67
N GLY A 105 4.54 -7.22 -3.46
CA GLY A 105 4.64 -8.64 -3.09
C GLY A 105 3.37 -9.45 -3.35
N PHE A 106 2.34 -8.86 -3.95
CA PHE A 106 1.09 -9.56 -4.24
C PHE A 106 1.24 -10.47 -5.46
N SER A 107 0.55 -11.60 -5.41
CA SER A 107 0.41 -12.54 -6.53
C SER A 107 -1.05 -12.66 -6.94
N LEU A 108 -1.29 -12.86 -8.24
CA LEU A 108 -2.63 -13.14 -8.74
C LEU A 108 -3.00 -14.59 -8.41
N THR A 109 -4.17 -14.78 -7.82
CA THR A 109 -4.72 -16.11 -7.49
C THR A 109 -5.63 -16.62 -8.60
N ASP A 110 -5.98 -17.91 -8.56
CA ASP A 110 -6.91 -18.54 -9.51
C ASP A 110 -8.29 -17.87 -9.55
N ASN A 111 -8.67 -17.19 -8.47
CA ASN A 111 -9.92 -16.43 -8.37
C ASN A 111 -9.83 -15.02 -8.98
N ASN A 112 -8.74 -14.70 -9.68
CA ASN A 112 -8.45 -13.38 -10.25
C ASN A 112 -8.36 -12.26 -9.18
N GLU A 113 -7.95 -12.62 -7.96
CA GLU A 113 -7.71 -11.68 -6.86
C GLU A 113 -6.22 -11.56 -6.57
N TRP A 114 -5.77 -10.32 -6.32
CA TRP A 114 -4.41 -10.03 -5.87
C TRP A 114 -4.28 -10.27 -4.38
N PHE A 115 -3.46 -11.24 -4.00
CA PHE A 115 -3.32 -11.74 -2.64
C PHE A 115 -1.86 -11.88 -2.23
N ILE A 116 -1.62 -11.73 -0.92
CA ILE A 116 -0.34 -12.04 -0.30
C ILE A 116 -0.55 -12.71 1.06
N ASP A 117 0.28 -13.70 1.33
CA ASP A 117 0.46 -14.28 2.67
C ASP A 117 1.66 -13.60 3.34
N LEU A 118 1.42 -13.01 4.52
CA LEU A 118 2.40 -12.28 5.31
C LEU A 118 3.12 -13.16 6.34
N HIS A 119 2.76 -14.45 6.48
CA HIS A 119 3.46 -15.37 7.37
C HIS A 119 4.97 -15.42 7.08
N GLY A 120 5.79 -14.98 8.05
CA GLY A 120 7.24 -14.94 7.92
C GLY A 120 7.77 -13.94 6.88
N PHE A 121 6.89 -13.13 6.28
CA PHE A 121 7.22 -12.26 5.15
C PHE A 121 8.16 -11.10 5.55
N PHE A 122 8.07 -10.65 6.80
CA PHE A 122 8.92 -9.60 7.36
C PHE A 122 9.98 -10.12 8.34
N GLU A 123 10.00 -11.43 8.64
CA GLU A 123 10.82 -12.01 9.71
C GLU A 123 12.27 -12.32 9.29
N GLY A 124 12.61 -12.16 8.00
CA GLY A 124 13.99 -12.02 7.54
C GLY A 124 14.90 -13.24 7.69
N GLY A 125 14.97 -14.05 6.63
CA GLY A 125 15.97 -15.11 6.51
C GLY A 125 16.14 -15.69 5.11
N SER A 126 15.81 -14.97 4.04
CA SER A 126 16.42 -15.14 2.71
C SER A 126 15.74 -14.22 1.70
N CYS A 127 16.49 -13.22 1.22
CA CYS A 127 16.39 -12.90 -0.19
C CYS A 127 16.74 -14.18 -0.95
N GLN A 128 15.75 -15.01 -1.28
CA GLN A 128 15.93 -15.98 -2.35
C GLN A 128 15.93 -15.18 -3.64
N CYS A 129 17.10 -14.64 -4.01
CA CYS A 129 17.45 -14.58 -5.42
C CYS A 129 17.24 -16.00 -5.95
N LYS A 130 16.10 -16.26 -6.59
CA LYS A 130 16.01 -17.40 -7.48
C LYS A 130 16.94 -17.06 -8.63
N GLU A 131 18.18 -17.54 -8.53
CA GLU A 131 19.08 -17.65 -9.67
C GLU A 131 18.29 -18.41 -10.76
N GLN A 132 17.94 -17.69 -11.82
CA GLN A 132 17.43 -18.27 -13.07
C GLN A 132 18.63 -18.75 -13.89
#